data_AF-A0A966C4U0-F1
#
_entry.id   AF-A0A966C4U0-F1
#
_cell.length_a   1.000
_cell.length_b   1.000
_cell.length_c   1.000
_cell.angle_alpha   90.00
_cell.angle_beta   90.00
_cell.angle_gamma   90.00
#
_symmetry.space_group_name_H-M   'P 1'
#
loop_
_entity.id
_entity.type
_entity.pdbx_description
1 polymer ?
#
loop_
_entity_poly.entity_id
_entity_poly.type
_entity_poly.pdbx_seq_one_letter_code
_entity_poly.pdbx_strand_id
1 'polypeptide(L)'
;MSRIDFFLVLLMAVCLYSVIKGGQPEQRAVVIFVVGIVLTFLAPSPSVHRFTHPEVGILIVDLVILSAFAMLALSAERYWTIWICSMQVIQVLSHIPMMFIPDLLPLAYYVIAAFWVYPMLIVLTIGTYRHQQRLRRFGVDRSWSDFSSSPR
;
A
#
# COMPACT_ATOMS: atom_id res chain seq x y z
N MET A 1 -9.49 11.99 19.60
CA MET A 1 -8.92 10.85 18.84
C MET A 1 -7.60 11.35 18.25
N SER A 2 -6.47 10.70 18.55
CA SER A 2 -5.19 11.12 17.95
C SER A 2 -5.17 10.77 16.45
N ARG A 3 -4.32 11.43 15.64
CA ARG A 3 -4.18 11.11 14.20
C ARG A 3 -3.86 9.63 13.95
N ILE A 4 -3.12 9.00 14.87
CA ILE A 4 -2.72 7.60 14.80
C ILE A 4 -3.92 6.70 15.06
N ASP A 5 -4.73 7.00 16.08
CA ASP A 5 -5.94 6.20 16.38
C ASP A 5 -6.91 6.22 15.20
N PHE A 6 -7.12 7.39 14.60
CA PHE A 6 -7.97 7.51 13.42
C PHE A 6 -7.46 6.68 12.25
N PHE A 7 -6.14 6.71 12.00
CA PHE A 7 -5.52 5.89 10.96
C PHE A 7 -5.70 4.40 11.21
N LEU A 8 -5.47 3.93 12.44
CA LEU A 8 -5.60 2.51 12.79
C LEU A 8 -7.05 2.03 12.66
N VAL A 9 -8.03 2.84 13.10
CA VAL A 9 -9.45 2.51 12.93
C VAL A 9 -9.82 2.44 11.45
N LEU A 10 -9.37 3.41 10.65
CA LEU A 10 -9.62 3.41 9.20
C LEU A 10 -8.98 2.19 8.52
N LEU A 11 -7.72 1.91 8.82
CA LEU A 11 -7.00 0.74 8.33
C LEU A 11 -7.73 -0.55 8.69
N MET A 12 -8.07 -0.76 9.95
CA MET A 12 -8.79 -1.96 10.40
C MET A 12 -10.13 -2.10 9.69
N ALA A 13 -10.89 -1.00 9.54
CA ALA A 13 -12.18 -1.03 8.86
C ALA A 13 -12.02 -1.44 7.38
N VAL A 14 -11.05 -0.86 6.67
CA VAL A 14 -10.79 -1.21 5.26
C VAL A 14 -10.27 -2.64 5.13
N CYS A 15 -9.32 -3.05 5.97
CA CYS A 15 -8.80 -4.42 5.98
C CYS A 15 -9.91 -5.43 6.25
N LEU A 16 -10.75 -5.22 7.27
CA LEU A 16 -11.87 -6.10 7.59
C LEU A 16 -12.87 -6.16 6.45
N TYR A 17 -13.21 -5.01 5.86
CA TYR A 17 -14.10 -4.94 4.71
C TYR A 17 -13.54 -5.72 3.52
N SER A 18 -12.27 -5.53 3.18
CA SER A 18 -11.60 -6.22 2.06
C SER A 18 -11.35 -7.70 2.33
N VAL A 19 -11.18 -8.13 3.58
CA VAL A 19 -11.09 -9.57 3.90
C VAL A 19 -12.45 -10.26 3.74
N ILE A 20 -13.53 -9.65 4.26
CA ILE A 20 -14.87 -10.24 4.25
C ILE A 20 -15.53 -10.16 2.86
N LYS A 21 -15.32 -9.05 2.14
CA LYS A 21 -16.01 -8.73 0.88
C LYS A 21 -15.06 -8.66 -0.32
N GLY A 22 -13.77 -8.84 -0.17
CA GLY A 22 -12.82 -8.85 -1.28
C GLY A 22 -12.63 -10.24 -1.87
N GLY A 23 -12.08 -10.28 -3.07
CA GLY A 23 -11.55 -11.49 -3.68
C GLY A 23 -10.09 -11.72 -3.28
N GLN A 24 -9.44 -12.68 -3.92
CA GLN A 24 -8.04 -12.99 -3.62
C GLN A 24 -7.08 -11.80 -3.82
N PRO A 25 -7.23 -10.94 -4.87
CA PRO A 25 -6.35 -9.78 -5.03
C PRO A 25 -6.52 -8.74 -3.90
N GLU A 26 -7.77 -8.47 -3.49
CA GLU A 26 -8.07 -7.55 -2.39
C GLU A 26 -7.50 -8.08 -1.06
N GLN A 27 -7.64 -9.38 -0.80
CA GLN A 27 -7.08 -10.03 0.40
C GLN A 27 -5.54 -10.00 0.41
N ARG A 28 -4.87 -10.22 -0.73
CA ARG A 28 -3.41 -10.11 -0.82
C ARG A 28 -2.95 -8.68 -0.58
N ALA A 29 -3.66 -7.67 -1.08
CA ALA A 29 -3.34 -6.28 -0.78
C ALA A 29 -3.43 -5.97 0.72
N VAL A 30 -4.44 -6.51 1.42
CA VAL A 30 -4.54 -6.39 2.89
C VAL A 30 -3.30 -6.96 3.57
N VAL A 31 -2.85 -8.16 3.17
CA VAL A 31 -1.62 -8.76 3.73
C VAL A 31 -0.42 -7.87 3.47
N ILE A 32 -0.26 -7.34 2.26
CA ILE A 32 0.85 -6.42 1.91
C ILE A 32 0.81 -5.17 2.79
N PHE A 33 -0.36 -4.55 3.00
CA PHE A 33 -0.48 -3.39 3.90
C PHE A 33 -0.11 -3.70 5.34
N VAL A 34 -0.63 -4.80 5.90
CA VAL A 34 -0.36 -5.19 7.29
C VAL A 34 1.12 -5.50 7.48
N VAL A 35 1.73 -6.25 6.57
CA VAL A 35 3.16 -6.56 6.60
C VAL A 35 3.99 -5.28 6.48
N GLY A 36 3.65 -4.38 5.56
CA GLY A 36 4.34 -3.10 5.40
C GLY A 36 4.31 -2.27 6.67
N ILE A 37 3.15 -2.16 7.32
CA ILE A 37 3.02 -1.42 8.58
C ILE A 37 3.88 -2.05 9.68
N VAL A 38 3.82 -3.37 9.84
CA VAL A 38 4.63 -4.08 10.84
C VAL A 38 6.12 -3.88 10.58
N LEU A 39 6.56 -4.03 9.33
CA LEU A 39 7.96 -3.81 8.95
C LEU A 39 8.39 -2.37 9.20
N THR A 40 7.57 -1.38 8.87
CA THR A 40 7.88 0.04 9.14
C THR A 40 7.95 0.35 10.63
N PHE A 41 7.16 -0.33 11.47
CA PHE A 41 7.28 -0.20 12.94
C PHE A 41 8.55 -0.87 13.49
N LEU A 42 9.04 -1.95 12.86
CA LEU A 42 10.21 -2.71 13.31
C LEU A 42 11.53 -2.24 12.68
N ALA A 43 11.48 -1.54 11.55
CA ALA A 43 12.65 -1.06 10.81
C ALA A 43 13.52 -0.03 11.57
N PRO A 44 13.00 0.83 12.48
CA PRO A 44 13.83 1.76 13.21
C PRO A 44 14.69 1.06 14.28
N SER A 45 16.01 1.24 14.21
CA SER A 45 16.92 0.91 15.32
C SER A 45 16.61 1.79 16.54
N PRO A 46 16.67 1.26 17.79
CA PRO A 46 16.46 2.01 19.02
C PRO A 46 17.68 2.91 19.29
N SER A 47 17.84 3.96 18.50
CA SER A 47 18.87 4.97 18.68
C SER A 47 18.18 6.32 18.87
N VAL A 48 18.58 7.01 19.94
CA VAL A 48 18.02 8.23 20.54
C VAL A 48 17.93 9.45 19.57
N HIS A 49 18.30 9.27 18.29
CA HIS A 49 18.37 10.30 17.27
C HIS A 49 17.36 10.00 16.15
N ARG A 50 16.08 10.16 16.48
CA ARG A 50 14.96 10.02 15.53
C ARG A 50 15.06 11.14 14.48
N PHE A 51 14.96 10.81 13.20
CA PHE A 51 14.91 11.76 12.09
C PHE A 51 16.17 12.61 11.76
N THR A 52 17.36 12.25 12.25
CA THR A 52 18.61 12.99 11.89
C THR A 52 19.38 12.38 10.72
N HIS A 53 19.02 11.17 10.26
CA HIS A 53 19.66 10.50 9.14
C HIS A 53 18.62 9.93 8.16
N PRO A 54 18.96 9.76 6.87
CA PRO A 54 18.10 9.06 5.92
C PRO A 54 17.76 7.69 6.50
N GLU A 55 16.48 7.43 6.76
CA GLU A 55 16.05 6.15 7.34
C GLU A 55 16.04 5.07 6.25
N VAL A 56 17.25 4.62 5.88
CA VAL A 56 17.50 3.59 4.85
C VAL A 56 16.66 2.33 5.12
N GLY A 57 16.42 2.00 6.40
CA GLY A 57 15.53 0.91 6.80
C GLY A 57 14.10 1.07 6.25
N ILE A 58 13.51 2.27 6.37
CA ILE A 58 12.15 2.52 5.86
C ILE A 58 12.14 2.48 4.33
N LEU A 59 13.18 3.02 3.67
CA LEU A 59 13.29 2.94 2.21
C LEU A 59 13.34 1.48 1.72
N ILE A 60 14.10 0.60 2.40
CA ILE A 60 14.15 -0.83 2.08
C ILE A 60 12.75 -1.45 2.23
N VAL A 61 12.03 -1.13 3.31
CA VAL A 61 10.64 -1.61 3.49
C VAL A 61 9.75 -1.13 2.34
N ASP A 62 9.80 0.15 1.98
CA ASP A 62 8.98 0.69 0.90
C ASP A 62 9.29 0.05 -0.46
N LEU A 63 10.55 -0.31 -0.73
CA LEU A 63 10.96 -1.05 -1.94
C LEU A 63 10.45 -2.50 -1.96
N VAL A 64 10.46 -3.19 -0.80
CA VAL A 64 9.88 -4.54 -0.67
C VAL A 64 8.36 -4.48 -0.92
N ILE A 65 7.68 -3.50 -0.31
CA ILE A 65 6.24 -3.29 -0.50
C ILE A 65 5.91 -2.88 -1.94
N LEU A 66 6.74 -2.06 -2.57
CA LEU A 66 6.62 -1.73 -3.99
C LEU A 66 6.70 -2.99 -4.86
N SER A 67 7.68 -3.86 -4.59
CA SER A 67 7.84 -5.11 -5.33
C SER A 67 6.62 -6.02 -5.17
N ALA A 68 6.06 -6.11 -3.96
CA ALA A 68 4.85 -6.88 -3.69
C ALA A 68 3.62 -6.33 -4.43
N PHE A 69 3.41 -5.01 -4.42
CA PHE A 69 2.32 -4.40 -5.17
C PHE A 69 2.52 -4.48 -6.68
N ALA A 70 3.76 -4.39 -7.17
CA ALA A 70 4.06 -4.58 -8.59
C ALA A 70 3.71 -6.00 -9.05
N MET A 71 4.12 -7.03 -8.29
CA MET A 71 3.73 -8.42 -8.56
C MET A 71 2.21 -8.61 -8.52
N LEU A 72 1.52 -7.99 -7.56
CA LEU A 72 0.06 -8.02 -7.49
C LEU A 72 -0.58 -7.34 -8.70
N ALA A 73 -0.05 -6.19 -9.13
CA ALA A 73 -0.55 -5.44 -10.26
C ALA A 73 -0.38 -6.18 -11.60
N LEU A 74 0.71 -6.91 -11.77
CA LEU A 74 0.98 -7.70 -12.97
C LEU A 74 0.16 -9.01 -13.04
N SER A 75 -0.25 -9.54 -11.89
CA SER A 75 -0.96 -10.83 -11.81
C SER A 75 -2.48 -10.69 -11.69
N ALA A 76 -3.00 -9.61 -11.12
CA ALA A 76 -4.43 -9.46 -10.84
C ALA A 76 -5.20 -8.86 -12.04
N GLU A 77 -6.39 -9.40 -12.34
CA GLU A 77 -7.36 -8.79 -13.28
C GLU A 77 -8.13 -7.63 -12.62
N ARG A 78 -7.38 -6.68 -12.06
CA ARG A 78 -7.93 -5.60 -11.24
C ARG A 78 -7.20 -4.30 -11.53
N TYR A 79 -7.80 -3.41 -12.31
CA TYR A 79 -7.19 -2.10 -12.61
C TYR A 79 -6.79 -1.29 -11.38
N TRP A 80 -7.45 -1.47 -10.23
CA TRP A 80 -7.16 -0.73 -9.00
C TRP A 80 -5.76 -1.04 -8.42
N THR A 81 -5.18 -2.20 -8.71
CA THR A 81 -3.85 -2.59 -8.20
C THR A 81 -2.74 -1.74 -8.79
N ILE A 82 -2.87 -1.33 -10.05
CA ILE A 82 -1.92 -0.42 -10.73
C ILE A 82 -1.89 0.94 -10.02
N TRP A 83 -3.05 1.47 -9.62
CA TRP A 83 -3.12 2.74 -8.88
C TRP A 83 -2.35 2.68 -7.56
N ILE A 84 -2.51 1.60 -6.79
CA ILE A 84 -1.74 1.41 -5.55
C ILE A 84 -0.25 1.28 -5.83
N CYS A 85 0.14 0.49 -6.85
CA CYS A 85 1.53 0.36 -7.24
C CYS A 85 2.16 1.72 -7.59
N SER A 86 1.46 2.55 -8.38
CA SER A 86 1.93 3.90 -8.73
C SER A 86 2.06 4.81 -7.51
N MET A 87 1.10 4.76 -6.58
CA MET A 87 1.21 5.51 -5.32
C MET A 87 2.41 5.04 -4.48
N GLN A 88 2.73 3.74 -4.50
CA GLN A 88 3.88 3.20 -3.79
C GLN A 88 5.20 3.59 -4.46
N VAL A 89 5.24 3.77 -5.77
CA VAL A 89 6.39 4.40 -6.44
C VAL A 89 6.59 5.82 -5.92
N ILE A 90 5.52 6.62 -5.83
CA ILE A 90 5.63 8.00 -5.31
C ILE A 90 6.09 8.01 -3.86
N GLN A 91 5.61 7.07 -3.04
CA GLN A 91 6.08 6.86 -1.68
C GLN A 91 7.60 6.61 -1.63
N VAL A 92 8.13 5.70 -2.46
CA VAL A 92 9.57 5.43 -2.57
C VAL A 92 10.33 6.69 -3.00
N LEU A 93 9.81 7.43 -3.97
CA LEU A 93 10.44 8.67 -4.45
C LEU A 93 10.46 9.78 -3.38
N SER A 94 9.55 9.75 -2.39
CA SER A 94 9.52 10.72 -1.29
C SER A 94 10.75 10.67 -0.38
N HIS A 95 11.55 9.59 -0.45
CA HIS A 95 12.83 9.46 0.26
C HIS A 95 13.99 10.20 -0.41
N ILE A 96 13.87 10.51 -1.70
CA ILE A 96 14.95 11.14 -2.49
C ILE A 96 15.33 12.53 -1.93
N PRO A 97 14.39 13.45 -1.65
CA PRO A 97 14.74 14.80 -1.18
C PRO A 97 15.61 14.81 0.07
N MET A 98 15.43 13.86 1.00
CA MET A 98 16.22 13.78 2.23
C MET A 98 17.68 13.40 1.99
N MET A 99 18.00 12.81 0.83
CA MET A 99 19.38 12.50 0.45
C MET A 99 20.12 13.71 -0.15
N PHE A 100 19.39 14.67 -0.72
CA PHE A 100 19.95 15.80 -1.47
C PHE A 100 19.74 17.17 -0.81
N ILE A 101 18.81 17.28 0.14
CA ILE A 101 18.44 18.53 0.82
C ILE A 101 18.79 18.38 2.32
N PRO A 102 19.95 18.87 2.77
CA PRO A 102 20.42 18.73 4.15
C PRO A 102 19.50 19.37 5.20
N ASP A 103 18.80 20.45 4.82
CA ASP A 103 17.94 21.25 5.72
C ASP A 103 16.45 20.95 5.55
N LEU A 104 16.09 19.79 5.00
CA LEU A 104 14.68 19.41 4.83
C LEU A 104 14.03 19.23 6.20
N LEU A 105 13.00 20.03 6.50
CA LEU A 105 12.20 19.93 7.73
C LEU A 105 11.70 18.47 7.91
N PRO A 106 12.14 17.75 8.96
CA PRO A 106 11.77 16.35 9.17
C PRO A 106 10.26 16.12 9.25
N LEU A 107 9.53 17.12 9.74
CA LEU A 107 8.06 17.11 9.80
C LEU A 107 7.42 17.06 8.41
N ALA A 108 7.96 17.79 7.43
CA ALA A 108 7.43 17.81 6.07
C ALA A 108 7.63 16.44 5.39
N TYR A 109 8.81 15.84 5.58
CA TYR A 109 9.11 14.49 5.12
C TYR A 109 8.16 13.45 5.72
N TYR A 110 7.99 13.46 7.05
CA TYR A 110 7.10 12.51 7.74
C TYR A 110 5.64 12.66 7.25
N VAL A 111 5.16 13.89 7.05
CA VAL A 111 3.81 14.13 6.56
C VAL A 111 3.61 13.60 5.14
N ILE A 112 4.57 13.84 4.24
CA ILE A 112 4.50 13.37 2.85
C ILE A 112 4.55 11.84 2.81
N ALA A 113 5.47 11.22 3.54
CA ALA A 113 5.57 9.75 3.60
C ALA A 113 4.34 9.11 4.26
N ALA A 114 3.76 9.72 5.29
CA ALA A 114 2.55 9.19 5.92
C ALA A 114 1.27 9.46 5.10
N PHE A 115 1.29 10.37 4.13
CA PHE A 115 0.10 10.79 3.41
C PHE A 115 -0.40 9.73 2.42
N TRP A 116 0.50 9.02 1.73
CA TRP A 116 0.13 8.15 0.61
C TRP A 116 -0.68 6.91 1.00
N VAL A 117 -0.62 6.48 2.26
CA VAL A 117 -1.42 5.33 2.73
C VAL A 117 -2.93 5.63 2.69
N TYR A 118 -3.36 6.87 2.92
CA TYR A 118 -4.79 7.23 2.92
C TYR A 118 -5.46 7.05 1.55
N PRO A 119 -4.95 7.62 0.43
CA PRO A 119 -5.51 7.39 -0.88
C PRO A 119 -5.39 5.91 -1.32
N MET A 120 -4.35 5.19 -0.91
CA MET A 120 -4.24 3.76 -1.18
C MET A 120 -5.38 2.95 -0.51
N LEU A 121 -5.73 3.26 0.74
CA LEU A 121 -6.87 2.63 1.43
C LEU A 121 -8.21 2.94 0.73
N ILE A 122 -8.37 4.16 0.21
CA ILE A 122 -9.55 4.53 -0.59
C ILE A 122 -9.61 3.68 -1.86
N VAL A 123 -8.49 3.53 -2.58
CA VAL A 123 -8.41 2.72 -3.80
C VAL A 123 -8.74 1.25 -3.51
N LEU A 124 -8.21 0.67 -2.42
CA LEU A 124 -8.54 -0.69 -2.01
C LEU A 124 -10.03 -0.87 -1.68
N THR A 125 -10.62 0.11 -0.99
CA THR A 125 -12.05 0.12 -0.67
C THR A 125 -12.89 0.15 -1.94
N ILE A 126 -12.56 1.03 -2.89
CA ILE A 126 -13.23 1.12 -4.20
C ILE A 126 -13.05 -0.19 -4.98
N GLY A 127 -11.85 -0.78 -4.95
CA GLY A 127 -11.55 -2.07 -5.58
C GLY A 127 -12.46 -3.18 -5.06
N THR A 128 -12.57 -3.28 -3.74
CA THR A 128 -13.44 -4.24 -3.03
C THR A 128 -14.91 -4.02 -3.35
N TYR A 129 -15.38 -2.77 -3.35
CA TYR A 129 -16.74 -2.44 -3.73
C TYR A 129 -17.06 -2.84 -5.18
N ARG A 130 -16.16 -2.53 -6.12
CA ARG A 130 -16.31 -2.88 -7.54
C ARG A 130 -16.30 -4.40 -7.75
N HIS A 131 -15.51 -5.14 -6.97
CA HIS A 131 -15.53 -6.60 -6.97
C HIS A 131 -16.92 -7.14 -6.58
N GLN A 132 -17.49 -6.66 -5.47
CA GLN A 132 -18.84 -7.02 -5.06
C GLN A 132 -19.90 -6.65 -6.11
N GLN A 133 -19.77 -5.50 -6.76
CA GLN A 133 -20.66 -5.10 -7.84
C GLN A 133 -20.58 -6.05 -9.05
N ARG A 134 -19.38 -6.50 -9.44
CA ARG A 134 -19.21 -7.46 -10.54
C ARG A 134 -19.81 -8.82 -10.19
N LEU A 135 -19.58 -9.32 -8.98
CA LEU A 135 -20.20 -10.56 -8.50
C LEU A 135 -21.73 -10.48 -8.52
N ARG A 136 -22.32 -9.36 -8.08
CA ARG A 136 -23.78 -9.17 -8.11
C ARG A 136 -24.36 -9.10 -9.53
N ARG A 137 -23.62 -8.56 -10.49
CA ARG A 137 -24.10 -8.37 -11.87
C ARG A 137 -23.88 -9.60 -12.75
N PHE A 138 -22.75 -10.29 -12.58
CA PHE A 138 -22.32 -11.34 -13.51
C PHE A 138 -22.17 -12.71 -12.84
N GLY A 139 -22.28 -12.80 -11.51
CA GLY A 139 -22.11 -14.05 -10.76
C GLY A 139 -20.67 -14.54 -10.64
N VAL A 140 -19.74 -14.00 -11.44
CA VAL A 140 -18.33 -14.38 -11.47
C VAL A 140 -17.45 -13.14 -11.60
N ASP A 141 -16.28 -13.18 -10.96
CA ASP A 141 -15.24 -12.16 -11.10
C ASP A 141 -13.85 -12.81 -11.00
N ARG A 142 -13.16 -12.97 -12.14
CA ARG A 142 -11.84 -13.63 -12.19
C ARG A 142 -10.83 -12.85 -11.36
N SER A 143 -9.97 -13.54 -10.62
CA SER A 143 -8.98 -12.90 -9.73
C SER A 143 -7.64 -12.64 -10.41
N TRP A 144 -7.21 -13.55 -11.30
CA TRP A 144 -5.87 -13.57 -11.88
C TRP A 144 -5.94 -13.54 -13.40
N SER A 145 -4.92 -12.94 -14.02
CA SER A 145 -4.75 -12.96 -15.46
C SER A 145 -4.39 -14.38 -15.92
N ASP A 146 -5.11 -14.86 -16.91
CA ASP A 146 -4.87 -16.18 -17.51
C ASP A 146 -4.08 -16.01 -18.81
N PHE A 147 -2.75 -16.14 -18.72
CA PHE A 147 -1.88 -16.06 -19.89
C PHE A 147 -1.92 -17.33 -20.75
N SER A 148 -2.58 -18.41 -20.28
CA SER A 148 -2.61 -19.69 -20.99
C SER A 148 -3.64 -19.73 -22.14
N SER A 149 -4.57 -18.77 -22.19
CA SER A 149 -5.67 -18.74 -23.16
C SER A 149 -5.43 -17.85 -24.39
N SER A 150 -4.22 -17.33 -24.62
CA SER A 150 -3.96 -16.56 -25.85
C SER A 150 -3.85 -17.52 -27.05
N PRO A 151 -4.61 -17.32 -28.14
CA PRO A 151 -4.32 -17.99 -29.40
C PRO A 151 -2.90 -17.59 -29.82
N ARG A 152 -2.05 -18.57 -30.14
CA ARG A 152 -0.75 -18.31 -30.76
C ARG A 152 -0.91 -17.95 -32.22
#